data_AF-A0A3P8IU97-F1
#
_entry.id   AF-A0A3P8IU97-F1
#
_cell.length_a   1.000
_cell.length_b   1.000
_cell.length_c   1.000
_cell.angle_alpha   90.00
_cell.angle_beta   90.00
_cell.angle_gamma   90.00
#
_symmetry.space_group_name_H-M   'P 1'
#
loop_
_entity.id
_entity.type
_entity.pdbx_description
1 polymer ?
#
loop_
_entity_poly.entity_id
_entity_poly.type
_entity_poly.pdbx_seq_one_letter_code
_entity_poly.pdbx_strand_id
1 'polypeptide(L)'
;MVAPYNLSAPPLRKDLSGDAGKSLDENTAEQFAQGVQLHNEKELTRPAVLEVITPTEVRLTISEGRYHQVKRMFAAVGNHVVRPAS
;
A
#
# COMPACT_ATOMS: atom_id res chain seq x y z
N MET A 1 -16.00 9.59 -21.60
CA MET A 1 -15.94 10.31 -20.31
C MET A 1 -14.82 9.69 -19.49
N VAL A 2 -13.69 10.38 -19.35
CA VAL A 2 -12.63 10.01 -18.40
C VAL A 2 -12.48 11.20 -17.45
N ALA A 3 -12.60 10.93 -16.15
CA ALA A 3 -12.56 11.97 -15.12
C ALA A 3 -11.24 12.74 -15.16
N PRO A 4 -11.25 14.07 -14.93
CA PRO A 4 -10.03 14.86 -14.96
C PRO A 4 -9.12 14.45 -13.80
N TYR A 5 -7.97 13.87 -14.10
CA TYR A 5 -6.91 13.61 -13.14
C TYR A 5 -6.48 14.95 -12.53
N ASN A 6 -6.81 15.16 -11.25
CA ASN A 6 -6.38 16.35 -10.52
C ASN A 6 -4.87 16.23 -10.26
N LEU A 7 -4.07 17.07 -10.92
CA LEU A 7 -2.59 17.16 -10.85
C LEU A 7 -2.05 17.68 -9.49
N SER A 8 -2.74 17.38 -8.39
CA SER A 8 -2.31 17.73 -7.04
C SER A 8 -1.31 16.68 -6.52
N ALA A 9 -0.07 16.78 -7.00
CA ALA A 9 1.10 15.94 -6.68
C ALA A 9 1.04 14.49 -7.22
N PRO A 10 2.13 14.00 -7.86
CA PRO A 10 2.22 12.58 -8.22
C PRO A 10 2.19 11.73 -6.94
N PRO A 11 1.44 10.61 -6.92
CA PRO A 11 1.38 9.77 -5.74
C PRO A 11 2.78 9.21 -5.43
N LEU A 12 3.11 9.14 -4.13
CA LEU A 12 4.38 8.61 -3.68
C LEU A 12 4.43 7.13 -4.01
N ARG A 13 5.37 6.75 -4.86
CA ARG A 13 5.62 5.36 -5.26
C ARG A 13 6.65 4.76 -4.31
N LYS A 14 6.34 3.63 -3.70
CA LYS A 14 7.29 2.83 -2.93
C LYS A 14 7.27 1.41 -3.43
N ASP A 15 8.38 1.01 -4.02
CA ASP A 15 8.62 -0.39 -4.36
C ASP A 15 9.00 -1.14 -3.07
N LEU A 16 8.36 -2.27 -2.82
CA LEU A 16 8.49 -3.02 -1.57
C LEU A 16 8.70 -4.49 -1.91
N SER A 17 9.72 -5.07 -1.28
CA SER A 17 9.92 -6.51 -1.28
C SER A 17 9.32 -7.07 0.01
N GLY A 18 8.29 -7.91 -0.13
CA GLY A 18 7.70 -8.68 0.97
C GLY A 18 8.37 -10.05 1.08
N ASP A 19 8.45 -10.62 2.29
CA ASP A 19 8.75 -12.04 2.43
C ASP A 19 7.51 -12.83 1.97
N ALA A 20 7.57 -13.42 0.77
CA ALA A 20 6.54 -14.33 0.26
C ALA A 20 6.53 -15.70 0.95
N GLY A 21 6.80 -15.74 2.27
CA GLY A 21 6.51 -16.92 3.08
C GLY A 21 5.00 -17.13 3.27
N LYS A 22 4.21 -16.07 3.04
CA LYS A 22 2.75 -16.08 3.01
C LYS A 22 2.29 -15.47 1.69
N SER A 23 1.51 -16.21 0.92
CA SER A 23 0.87 -15.70 -0.31
C SER A 23 0.14 -14.41 0.02
N LEU A 24 0.40 -13.33 -0.73
CA LEU A 24 -0.41 -12.11 -0.63
C LEU A 24 -1.86 -12.50 -0.92
N ASP A 25 -2.73 -12.36 0.07
CA ASP A 25 -4.16 -12.60 -0.11
C ASP A 25 -4.67 -11.70 -1.23
N GLU A 26 -5.49 -12.23 -2.14
CA GLU A 26 -6.05 -11.49 -3.28
C GLU A 26 -6.84 -10.25 -2.81
N ASN A 27 -7.39 -10.33 -1.59
CA ASN A 27 -8.12 -9.25 -0.92
C ASN A 27 -7.21 -8.09 -0.45
N THR A 28 -5.89 -8.29 -0.38
CA THR A 28 -4.95 -7.26 0.10
C THR A 28 -5.00 -6.00 -0.77
N ALA A 29 -5.08 -6.16 -2.09
CA ALA A 29 -5.18 -5.04 -3.02
C ALA A 29 -6.49 -4.26 -2.82
N GLU A 30 -7.60 -4.97 -2.60
CA GLU A 30 -8.91 -4.36 -2.35
C GLU A 30 -8.95 -3.60 -1.03
N GLN A 31 -8.37 -4.15 0.04
CA GLN A 31 -8.26 -3.47 1.33
C GLN A 31 -7.45 -2.17 1.21
N PHE A 32 -6.33 -2.19 0.48
CA PHE A 32 -5.57 -0.96 0.23
C PHE A 32 -6.35 0.05 -0.62
N ALA A 33 -7.13 -0.40 -1.61
CA ALA A 33 -7.97 0.47 -2.42
C ALA A 33 -9.13 1.10 -1.63
N GLN A 34 -9.73 0.37 -0.68
CA GLN A 34 -10.77 0.87 0.22
C GLN A 34 -10.21 1.76 1.35
N GLY A 35 -8.93 1.59 1.67
CA GLY A 35 -8.28 2.25 2.80
C GLY A 35 -8.27 1.34 4.03
N VAL A 36 -7.15 1.33 4.74
CA VAL A 36 -6.93 0.44 5.88
C VAL A 36 -6.82 1.26 7.15
N GLN A 37 -7.37 0.75 8.25
CA GLN A 37 -7.20 1.38 9.54
C GLN A 37 -5.82 1.03 10.10
N LEU A 38 -4.98 2.04 10.31
CA LEU A 38 -3.69 1.82 10.95
C LEU A 38 -3.88 1.74 12.46
N HIS A 39 -3.12 0.86 13.13
CA HIS A 39 -3.05 0.82 14.59
C HIS A 39 -2.68 2.20 15.14
N ASN A 40 -3.51 2.76 16.03
CA ASN A 40 -3.41 4.12 16.59
C ASN A 40 -3.85 5.28 15.69
N GLU A 41 -4.51 5.02 14.55
CA GLU A 41 -5.22 6.06 13.79
C GLU A 41 -6.73 5.91 13.96
N LYS A 42 -7.43 7.05 14.02
CA LYS A 42 -8.90 7.09 13.99
C LYS A 42 -9.46 7.00 12.57
N GLU A 43 -8.69 7.46 11.59
CA GLU A 43 -9.10 7.52 10.20
C GLU A 43 -8.47 6.39 9.39
N LEU A 44 -9.19 5.93 8.36
CA LEU A 44 -8.64 5.04 7.35
C LEU A 44 -7.59 5.77 6.52
N THR A 45 -6.61 5.03 6.02
CA THR A 45 -5.72 5.55 4.98
C THR A 45 -6.52 5.91 3.74
N ARG A 46 -5.99 6.85 2.97
CA ARG A 46 -6.54 7.11 1.63
C ARG A 46 -6.41 5.87 0.75
N PRO A 47 -7.24 5.76 -0.31
CA PRO A 47 -7.10 4.73 -1.32
C PRO A 47 -5.65 4.63 -1.81
N ALA A 48 -5.11 3.42 -1.73
CA ALA A 48 -3.78 3.07 -2.19
C ALA A 48 -3.87 1.99 -3.26
N VAL A 49 -2.99 2.07 -4.25
CA VAL A 49 -2.95 1.10 -5.35
C VAL A 49 -1.78 0.15 -5.11
N LEU A 50 -2.10 -1.14 -4.99
CA LEU A 50 -1.13 -2.22 -4.91
C LEU A 50 -1.04 -2.93 -6.25
N GLU A 51 0.16 -3.00 -6.81
CA GLU A 51 0.47 -3.74 -8.03
C GLU A 51 1.46 -4.85 -7.66
N VAL A 52 1.13 -6.10 -7.98
CA VAL A 52 2.03 -7.23 -7.76
C VAL A 52 2.98 -7.33 -8.95
N ILE A 53 4.27 -7.09 -8.74
CA ILE A 53 5.30 -7.20 -9.79
C ILE A 53 5.77 -8.65 -9.89
N THR A 54 6.10 -9.25 -8.74
CA THR A 54 6.49 -10.66 -8.62
C THR A 54 5.84 -11.27 -7.37
N PRO A 55 5.84 -12.61 -7.19
CA PRO A 55 5.28 -13.22 -5.98
C PRO A 55 5.86 -12.67 -4.66
N THR A 56 7.08 -12.12 -4.68
CA THR A 56 7.78 -11.52 -3.54
C THR A 56 7.88 -10.00 -3.59
N GLU A 57 7.42 -9.36 -4.66
CA GLU A 57 7.64 -7.94 -4.89
C GLU A 57 6.36 -7.24 -5.32
N VAL A 58 6.05 -6.18 -4.61
CA VAL A 58 4.85 -5.38 -4.84
C VAL A 58 5.20 -3.92 -4.89
N ARG A 59 4.50 -3.18 -5.75
CA ARG A 59 4.54 -1.74 -5.81
C ARG A 59 3.31 -1.19 -5.12
N LEU A 60 3.53 -0.37 -4.10
CA LEU A 60 2.46 0.36 -3.44
C LEU A 60 2.55 1.84 -3.81
N THR A 61 1.44 2.36 -4.34
CA THR A 61 1.26 3.76 -4.70
C THR A 61 0.29 4.39 -3.71
N ILE A 62 0.79 5.34 -2.91
CA ILE A 62 0.01 6.04 -1.87
C ILE A 62 -0.09 7.52 -2.20
N SER A 63 -1.25 8.12 -1.91
CA SER A 63 -1.49 9.56 -2.11
C SER A 63 -1.20 10.41 -0.87
N GLU A 64 -0.61 9.79 0.16
CA GLU A 64 -0.27 10.42 1.44
C GLU A 64 1.11 9.94 1.91
N GLY A 65 1.76 10.72 2.77
CA GLY A 65 3.13 10.48 3.22
C GLY A 65 3.26 10.36 4.73
N ARG A 66 2.43 9.54 5.41
CA ARG A 66 2.50 9.43 6.88
C ARG A 66 3.72 8.62 7.34
N TYR A 67 4.16 8.87 8.58
CA TYR A 67 5.30 8.17 9.19
C TYR A 67 5.05 6.67 9.28
N HIS A 68 5.98 5.87 8.75
CA HIS A 68 5.90 4.41 8.66
C HIS A 68 4.61 3.88 8.04
N GLN A 69 3.90 4.67 7.22
CA GLN A 69 2.58 4.32 6.71
C GLN A 69 2.57 2.96 6.03
N VAL A 70 3.45 2.76 5.05
CA VAL A 70 3.54 1.52 4.28
C VAL A 70 3.73 0.32 5.20
N LYS A 71 4.72 0.38 6.12
CA LYS A 71 4.99 -0.72 7.05
C LYS A 71 3.76 -1.03 7.93
N ARG A 72 3.03 0.00 8.35
CA ARG A 72 1.80 -0.13 9.16
C ARG A 72 0.62 -0.64 8.33
N MET A 73 0.50 -0.26 7.05
CA MET A 73 -0.53 -0.74 6.13
C MET A 73 -0.39 -2.25 5.93
N PHE A 74 0.82 -2.73 5.63
CA PHE A 74 1.08 -4.16 5.53
C PHE A 74 0.82 -4.88 6.86
N ALA A 75 1.26 -4.32 7.99
CA ALA A 75 1.00 -4.91 9.30
C ALA A 75 -0.50 -5.00 9.63
N ALA A 76 -1.31 -4.03 9.19
CA ALA A 76 -2.75 -4.01 9.41
C ALA A 76 -3.48 -5.13 8.65
N VAL A 77 -2.99 -5.51 7.46
CA VAL A 77 -3.50 -6.65 6.68
C VAL A 77 -2.81 -7.98 7.02
N GLY A 78 -1.98 -8.01 8.08
CA GLY A 78 -1.30 -9.23 8.54
C GLY A 78 -0.07 -9.64 7.71
N ASN A 79 0.48 -8.72 6.91
CA ASN A 79 1.69 -8.92 6.11
C ASN A 79 2.88 -8.12 6.68
N HIS A 80 4.10 -8.58 6.43
CA HIS A 80 5.33 -7.91 6.90
C HIS A 80 6.16 -7.41 5.72
N VAL A 81 6.47 -6.10 5.71
CA VAL A 81 7.44 -5.52 4.78
C VAL A 81 8.84 -5.87 5.27
N VAL A 82 9.61 -6.55 4.42
CA VAL A 82 10.96 -6.99 4.77
C VAL A 82 12.01 -6.04 4.23
N ARG A 83 11.80 -5.48 3.04
CA ARG A 83 12.69 -4.46 2.50
C ARG A 83 11.92 -3.38 1.74
N PRO A 84 11.99 -2.10 2.15
CA PRO A 84 11.71 -1.03 1.20
C PRO A 84 12.79 -1.07 0.11
N ALA A 85 12.41 -1.01 -1.15
CA ALA A 85 13.37 -0.73 -2.20
C ALA A 85 13.88 0.70 -1.99
N SER A 86 15.21 0.86 -2.08
CA SER A 86 15.90 2.15 -1.92
C SER A 86 15.60 3.10 -3.06
#